data_AF-A0A1G0GWI5-F1
#
_entry.id   AF-A0A1G0GWI5-F1
#
_cell.length_a   1.000
_cell.length_b   1.000
_cell.length_c   1.000
_cell.angle_alpha   90.00
_cell.angle_beta   90.00
_cell.angle_gamma   90.00
#
_symmetry.space_group_name_H-M   'P 1'
#
loop_
_entity.id
_entity.type
_entity.pdbx_description
1 polymer ?
#
loop_
_entity_poly.entity_id
_entity_poly.type
_entity_poly.pdbx_seq_one_letter_code
_entity_poly.pdbx_strand_id
1 'polypeptide(L)'
;MNNTSRLYNCARCCGQVIVCTHCDRGNIYCGSSCATQSRIQNHRIANQIYQKTFRGKQKHSARQRHYRLRQKQKVTDQGSAPVSQNDLLPVTENGAKKIVPALMHCHFCGKIVSPYLRNGYLRYYTQDKKNNLMRLNDTG
;
A
#
# COMPACT_ATOMS: atom_id res chain seq x y z
N MET A 1 21.83 2.71 22.24
CA MET A 1 20.60 2.06 21.72
C MET A 1 20.84 1.63 20.28
N ASN A 2 20.56 0.36 19.97
CA ASN A 2 21.00 -0.31 18.73
C ASN A 2 20.33 0.28 17.47
N ASN A 3 21.07 1.15 16.78
CA ASN A 3 20.70 1.81 15.52
C ASN A 3 20.71 0.86 14.31
N THR A 4 20.15 -0.35 14.42
CA THR A 4 20.11 -1.29 13.29
C THR A 4 19.07 -0.84 12.27
N SER A 5 19.35 -0.97 10.98
CA SER A 5 18.35 -0.76 9.92
C SER A 5 17.92 -2.08 9.32
N ARG A 6 16.71 -2.15 8.76
CA ARG A 6 16.23 -3.36 8.09
C ARG A 6 16.48 -3.26 6.60
N LEU A 7 17.07 -4.31 6.04
CA LEU A 7 17.07 -4.59 4.61
C LEU A 7 15.90 -5.52 4.31
N TYR A 8 15.09 -5.19 3.30
CA TYR A 8 14.05 -6.08 2.80
C TYR A 8 13.82 -5.85 1.31
N ASN A 9 13.24 -6.84 0.64
CA ASN A 9 12.80 -6.71 -0.74
C ASN A 9 11.34 -6.24 -0.75
N CYS A 10 11.03 -5.24 -1.56
CA CYS A 10 9.67 -4.79 -1.78
C CYS A 10 8.80 -5.96 -2.26
N ALA A 11 7.71 -6.27 -1.56
CA ALA A 11 6.80 -7.37 -1.88
C ALA A 11 6.03 -7.18 -3.21
N ARG A 12 6.26 -6.09 -3.94
CA ARG A 12 5.69 -5.83 -5.26
C ARG A 12 6.73 -5.85 -6.37
N CYS A 13 7.73 -4.97 -6.30
CA CYS A 13 8.73 -4.80 -7.36
C CYS A 13 10.04 -5.54 -7.08
N CYS A 14 10.16 -6.23 -5.94
CA CYS A 14 11.35 -6.94 -5.48
C CYS A 14 12.60 -6.04 -5.24
N GLY A 15 12.51 -4.72 -5.45
CA GLY A 15 13.61 -3.80 -5.19
C GLY A 15 14.03 -3.79 -3.72
N GLN A 16 15.34 -3.71 -3.47
CA GLN A 16 15.92 -3.67 -2.12
C GLN A 16 15.62 -2.35 -1.42
N VAL A 17 15.29 -2.44 -0.13
CA VAL A 17 14.89 -1.29 0.69
C VAL A 17 15.61 -1.32 2.02
N ILE A 18 16.28 -0.21 2.36
CA ILE A 18 16.88 0.02 3.68
C ILE A 18 16.00 0.98 4.47
N VAL A 19 15.58 0.57 5.66
CA VAL A 19 14.71 1.38 6.53
C VAL A 19 15.25 1.46 7.96
N CYS A 20 15.30 2.67 8.52
CA CYS A 20 15.69 2.87 9.91
C CYS A 20 14.62 2.33 10.86
N THR A 21 14.98 2.06 12.11
CA THR A 21 14.04 1.59 13.15
C THR A 21 12.80 2.47 13.27
N HIS A 22 12.96 3.79 13.19
CA HIS A 22 11.85 4.75 13.30
C HIS A 22 10.86 4.66 12.13
N CYS A 23 11.37 4.50 10.90
CA CYS A 23 10.54 4.35 9.70
C CYS A 23 10.02 2.92 9.55
N ASP A 24 10.63 1.94 10.22
CA ASP A 24 10.24 0.54 10.12
C ASP A 24 9.01 0.20 10.96
N ARG A 25 7.85 0.63 10.47
CA ARG A 25 6.53 0.31 11.02
C ARG A 25 5.97 -1.01 10.47
N GLY A 26 6.85 -1.95 10.13
CA GLY A 26 6.46 -3.19 9.46
C GLY A 26 6.26 -3.05 7.95
N ASN A 27 6.96 -2.10 7.32
CA ASN A 27 6.82 -1.84 5.88
C ASN A 27 7.28 -3.03 5.03
N ILE A 28 6.48 -3.44 4.06
CA ILE A 28 6.86 -4.49 3.09
C ILE A 28 7.00 -3.99 1.66
N TYR A 29 6.74 -2.69 1.44
CA TYR A 29 6.85 -2.05 0.14
C TYR A 29 7.92 -0.96 0.17
N CYS A 30 8.52 -0.65 -0.98
CA CYS A 30 9.53 0.40 -1.10
C CYS A 30 8.98 1.82 -0.91
N GLY A 31 7.66 2.01 -1.03
CA GLY A 31 7.03 3.31 -0.88
C GLY A 31 5.53 3.28 -1.17
N SER A 32 4.92 4.46 -1.19
CA SER A 32 3.47 4.65 -1.36
C SER A 32 2.96 4.15 -2.71
N SER A 33 3.74 4.25 -3.79
CA SER A 33 3.36 3.78 -5.13
C SER A 33 3.11 2.27 -5.14
N CYS A 34 4.09 1.48 -4.72
CA CYS A 34 3.97 0.02 -4.64
C CYS A 34 2.89 -0.41 -3.64
N ALA A 35 2.80 0.26 -2.49
CA ALA A 35 1.76 -0.03 -1.50
C ALA A 35 0.35 0.21 -2.05
N THR A 36 0.13 1.33 -2.74
CA THR A 36 -1.16 1.70 -3.32
C THR A 36 -1.57 0.74 -4.43
N GLN A 37 -0.65 0.43 -5.34
CA GLN A 37 -0.92 -0.51 -6.42
C GLN A 37 -1.24 -1.92 -5.91
N SER A 38 -0.46 -2.42 -4.94
CA SER A 38 -0.74 -3.72 -4.30
C SER A 38 -2.06 -3.71 -3.54
N ARG A 39 -2.40 -2.62 -2.85
CA ARG A 39 -3.71 -2.45 -2.20
C ARG A 39 -4.84 -2.54 -3.22
N ILE A 40 -4.76 -1.80 -4.32
CA ILE A 40 -5.78 -1.83 -5.39
C ILE A 40 -5.95 -3.25 -5.95
N GLN A 41 -4.85 -3.93 -6.25
CA GLN A 41 -4.87 -5.30 -6.77
C GLN A 41 -5.50 -6.28 -5.78
N ASN A 42 -5.09 -6.25 -4.51
CA ASN A 42 -5.64 -7.12 -3.47
C ASN A 42 -7.12 -6.86 -3.23
N HIS A 43 -7.54 -5.59 -3.23
CA HIS A 43 -8.95 -5.22 -3.14
C HIS A 43 -9.75 -5.75 -4.33
N ARG A 44 -9.23 -5.63 -5.56
CA ARG A 44 -9.89 -6.19 -6.75
C ARG A 44 -10.06 -7.70 -6.62
N ILE A 45 -9.01 -8.43 -6.23
CA ILE A 45 -9.06 -9.89 -6.04
C ILE A 45 -10.06 -10.27 -4.94
N ALA A 46 -9.99 -9.63 -3.78
CA ALA A 46 -10.91 -9.88 -2.67
C ALA A 46 -12.36 -9.62 -3.06
N ASN A 47 -12.62 -8.54 -3.79
CA ASN A 47 -13.94 -8.22 -4.32
C ASN A 47 -14.42 -9.27 -5.32
N GLN A 48 -13.56 -9.72 -6.25
CA GLN A 48 -13.90 -10.78 -7.21
C GLN A 48 -14.24 -12.09 -6.50
N ILE A 49 -13.44 -12.50 -5.51
CA ILE A 49 -13.70 -13.69 -4.71
C ILE A 49 -15.03 -13.54 -3.97
N TYR A 50 -15.24 -12.43 -3.27
CA TYR A 50 -16.47 -12.16 -2.54
C TYR A 50 -17.70 -12.18 -3.45
N GLN A 51 -17.63 -11.55 -4.63
CA GLN A 51 -18.72 -11.51 -5.60
C GLN A 51 -19.09 -12.91 -6.14
N LYS A 52 -18.15 -13.85 -6.18
CA LYS A 52 -18.41 -15.24 -6.56
C LYS A 52 -19.16 -16.03 -5.47
N THR A 53 -19.09 -15.61 -4.21
CA THR A 53 -19.80 -16.27 -3.09
C THR A 53 -21.32 -16.12 -3.22
N PHE A 54 -22.08 -17.06 -2.64
CA PHE A 54 -23.53 -16.98 -2.60
C PHE A 54 -24.03 -15.67 -1.94
N ARG A 55 -23.47 -15.32 -0.79
CA ARG A 55 -23.80 -14.06 -0.08
C ARG A 55 -23.49 -12.82 -0.92
N GLY A 56 -22.37 -12.84 -1.63
CA GLY A 56 -22.00 -11.77 -2.56
C GLY A 56 -23.02 -11.60 -3.69
N LYS A 57 -23.42 -12.70 -4.35
CA LYS A 57 -24.44 -12.70 -5.42
C LYS A 57 -25.80 -12.18 -4.92
N GLN A 58 -26.25 -12.63 -3.75
CA GLN A 58 -27.51 -12.17 -3.15
C GLN A 58 -27.50 -10.65 -2.90
N LYS A 59 -26.44 -10.13 -2.26
CA LYS A 59 -26.28 -8.68 -2.04
C LYS A 59 -26.19 -7.90 -3.35
N HIS A 60 -25.53 -8.46 -4.36
CA HIS A 60 -25.46 -7.84 -5.68
C HIS A 60 -26.85 -7.73 -6.32
N SER A 61 -27.65 -8.81 -6.29
CA SER A 61 -29.04 -8.80 -6.79
C SER A 61 -29.90 -7.74 -6.10
N ALA A 62 -29.85 -7.67 -4.77
CA ALA A 62 -30.57 -6.66 -4.00
C ALA A 62 -30.14 -5.22 -4.37
N ARG A 63 -28.83 -4.98 -4.51
CA ARG A 63 -28.30 -3.68 -4.95
C ARG A 63 -28.79 -3.32 -6.36
N GLN A 64 -28.77 -4.26 -7.30
CA GLN A 64 -29.26 -4.05 -8.66
C GLN A 64 -30.76 -3.76 -8.70
N ARG A 65 -31.57 -4.47 -7.89
CA ARG A 65 -32.99 -4.18 -7.70
C ARG A 65 -33.19 -2.73 -7.25
N HIS A 66 -32.50 -2.30 -6.20
CA HIS A 66 -32.59 -0.92 -5.70
C HIS A 66 -32.11 0.12 -6.73
N TYR A 67 -31.04 -0.17 -7.47
CA TYR A 67 -30.56 0.71 -8.54
C TYR A 67 -31.62 0.90 -9.63
N ARG A 68 -32.24 -0.19 -10.11
CA ARG A 68 -33.32 -0.13 -11.11
C ARG A 68 -34.53 0.66 -10.60
N LEU A 69 -34.90 0.50 -9.32
CA LEU A 69 -35.98 1.27 -8.71
C LEU A 69 -35.65 2.78 -8.69
N ARG A 70 -34.42 3.16 -8.34
CA ARG A 70 -33.97 4.57 -8.39
C ARG A 70 -33.94 5.13 -9.81
N GLN A 71 -33.46 4.35 -10.78
CA GLN A 71 -33.40 4.78 -12.18
C GLN A 71 -34.78 4.98 -12.81
N LYS A 72 -35.82 4.29 -12.33
CA LYS A 72 -37.20 4.57 -12.74
C LYS A 72 -37.72 5.94 -12.25
N GLN A 73 -37.06 6.54 -11.27
CA GLN A 73 -37.40 7.83 -10.65
C GLN A 73 -36.69 9.02 -11.33
N LYS A 74 -36.36 8.95 -12.63
CA LYS A 74 -35.46 9.91 -13.31
C LYS A 74 -35.71 11.38 -12.92
N VAL A 75 -34.66 12.01 -12.40
CA VAL A 75 -34.46 13.46 -12.36
C VAL A 75 -33.67 13.84 -13.61
N THR A 76 -34.08 14.92 -14.26
CA THR A 76 -33.55 15.48 -15.51
C THR A 76 -32.03 15.65 -15.52
N ASP A 77 -31.38 15.12 -16.55
CA ASP A 77 -29.96 15.39 -16.87
C ASP A 77 -29.81 16.83 -17.34
N GLN A 78 -28.97 17.62 -16.66
CA GLN A 78 -28.41 18.84 -17.24
C GLN A 78 -26.99 18.52 -17.71
N GLY A 79 -26.81 18.59 -19.03
CA GLY A 79 -25.53 18.34 -19.68
C GLY A 79 -24.47 19.35 -19.24
N SER A 80 -23.23 18.88 -19.09
CA SER A 80 -22.07 19.73 -18.83
C SER A 80 -21.38 20.11 -20.15
N ALA A 81 -20.92 21.35 -20.25
CA ALA A 81 -20.12 21.84 -21.38
C ALA A 81 -18.71 21.19 -21.41
N PRO A 82 -18.08 21.05 -22.58
CA PRO A 82 -16.74 20.48 -22.71
C PRO A 82 -15.66 21.51 -22.35
N VAL A 83 -14.57 21.09 -21.70
CA VAL A 83 -13.39 21.93 -21.51
C VAL A 83 -12.08 21.18 -21.78
N SER A 84 -11.38 21.70 -22.79
CA SER A 84 -9.94 21.90 -23.08
C SER A 84 -8.81 20.92 -22.65
N GLN A 85 -7.79 20.87 -23.52
CA GLN A 85 -6.61 20.00 -23.58
C GLN A 85 -5.50 20.27 -22.53
N ASN A 86 -4.89 19.15 -22.11
CA ASN A 86 -3.49 18.81 -21.77
C ASN A 86 -2.53 19.81 -21.10
N ASP A 87 -1.87 19.34 -20.04
CA ASP A 87 -0.53 19.78 -19.63
C ASP A 87 0.42 18.57 -19.44
N LEU A 88 1.64 18.69 -19.98
CA LEU A 88 2.74 17.72 -19.87
C LEU A 88 3.57 17.99 -18.62
N LEU A 89 3.97 16.93 -17.90
CA LEU A 89 4.96 17.02 -16.81
C LEU A 89 6.38 16.82 -17.38
N PRO A 90 7.38 17.62 -16.99
CA PRO A 90 8.75 17.38 -17.37
C PRO A 90 9.33 16.17 -16.62
N VAL A 91 10.09 15.35 -17.36
CA VAL A 91 10.95 14.30 -16.84
C VAL A 91 12.26 14.95 -16.40
N THR A 92 12.73 14.66 -15.18
CA THR A 92 14.09 15.00 -14.76
C THR A 92 14.94 13.73 -14.71
N GLU A 93 16.08 13.78 -15.39
CA GLU A 93 17.04 12.71 -15.54
C GLU A 93 17.93 12.51 -14.30
N ASN A 94 18.44 11.29 -14.19
CA ASN A 94 19.24 10.80 -13.08
C ASN A 94 20.69 11.30 -13.17
N GLY A 95 21.13 12.06 -12.17
CA GLY A 95 22.54 12.42 -12.00
C GLY A 95 23.32 11.34 -11.25
N ALA A 96 24.32 10.75 -11.91
CA ALA A 96 25.29 9.86 -11.27
C ALA A 96 26.14 10.62 -10.23
N LYS A 97 26.32 10.05 -9.03
CA LYS A 97 27.18 10.63 -7.98
C LYS A 97 28.24 9.63 -7.51
N LYS A 98 29.42 10.22 -7.25
CA LYS A 98 30.73 9.63 -6.98
C LYS A 98 30.74 8.63 -5.82
N ILE A 99 31.64 7.65 -5.91
CA ILE A 99 31.88 6.59 -4.93
C ILE A 99 32.59 7.19 -3.70
N VAL A 100 31.79 7.56 -2.70
CA VAL A 100 32.22 7.72 -1.31
C VAL A 100 31.97 6.39 -0.57
N PRO A 101 32.69 6.06 0.51
CA PRO A 101 32.40 4.86 1.30
C PRO A 101 30.90 4.82 1.64
N ALA A 102 30.26 3.69 1.33
CA ALA A 102 28.81 3.54 1.20
C ALA A 102 28.08 3.78 2.54
N LEU A 103 27.88 5.04 2.89
CA LEU A 103 26.93 5.46 3.90
C LEU A 103 25.57 4.97 3.43
N MET A 104 25.04 3.96 4.13
CA MET A 104 23.70 3.46 3.88
C MET A 104 22.71 4.51 4.38
N HIS A 105 21.65 4.76 3.62
CA HIS A 105 20.63 5.73 3.97
C HIS A 105 19.28 5.04 4.08
N CYS A 106 18.42 5.55 4.96
CA CYS A 106 17.03 5.13 4.99
C CYS A 106 16.32 5.62 3.72
N HIS A 107 15.72 4.72 2.95
CA HIS A 107 14.98 5.08 1.73
C HIS A 107 13.70 5.89 1.98
N PHE A 108 13.28 6.07 3.24
CA PHE A 108 12.08 6.82 3.62
C PHE A 108 12.40 8.23 4.13
N CYS A 109 13.37 8.36 5.05
CA CYS A 109 13.71 9.66 5.65
C CYS A 109 15.08 10.20 5.25
N GLY A 110 15.86 9.47 4.44
CA GLY A 110 17.17 9.89 3.96
C GLY A 110 18.28 9.91 5.02
N LYS A 111 17.99 9.65 6.30
CA LYS A 111 19.00 9.64 7.36
C LYS A 111 20.03 8.54 7.12
N ILE A 112 21.29 8.86 7.41
CA ILE A 112 22.38 7.88 7.46
C ILE A 112 22.04 6.82 8.50
N VAL A 113 22.27 5.56 8.14
CA VAL A 113 22.01 4.42 9.01
C VAL A 113 23.23 3.52 9.15
N SER A 114 23.21 2.72 10.22
CA SER A 114 24.23 1.70 10.47
C SER A 114 24.35 0.73 9.27
N PRO A 115 25.57 0.31 8.91
CA PRO A 115 25.79 -0.72 7.90
C PRO A 115 25.38 -2.12 8.38
N TYR A 116 25.15 -2.32 9.68
CA TYR A 116 24.65 -3.58 10.23
C TYR A 116 23.14 -3.69 10.01
N LEU A 117 22.78 -4.29 8.88
CA LEU A 117 21.40 -4.45 8.44
C LEU A 117 20.80 -5.78 8.95
N ARG A 118 19.62 -5.70 9.57
CA ARG A 118 18.80 -6.87 9.91
C ARG A 118 17.92 -7.24 8.71
N ASN A 119 17.57 -8.51 8.58
CA ASN A 119 16.59 -8.98 7.58
C ASN A 119 15.17 -9.11 8.14
N GLY A 120 15.04 -9.25 9.47
CA GLY A 120 13.77 -9.46 10.17
C GLY A 120 13.22 -8.22 10.86
N TYR A 121 11.94 -8.27 11.24
CA TYR A 121 11.32 -7.25 12.09
C TYR A 121 11.93 -7.25 13.50
N LEU A 122 11.82 -6.11 14.19
CA LEU A 122 12.22 -6.05 15.60
C LEU A 122 11.29 -6.93 16.44
N ARG A 123 11.86 -7.69 17.39
CA ARG A 123 11.13 -8.72 18.16
C ARG A 123 9.89 -8.19 18.89
N TYR A 124 9.88 -6.93 19.33
CA TYR A 124 8.69 -6.35 19.95
C TYR A 124 7.52 -6.19 18.97
N TYR A 125 7.76 -5.86 17.70
CA TYR A 125 6.68 -5.81 16.69
C TYR A 125 6.07 -7.18 16.42
N THR A 126 6.88 -8.24 16.45
CA THR A 126 6.35 -9.61 16.29
C THR A 126 5.53 -10.05 17.50
N GLN A 127 5.89 -9.59 18.71
CA GLN A 127 5.14 -9.86 19.92
C GLN A 127 3.82 -9.06 19.96
N ASP A 128 3.84 -7.77 19.60
CA ASP A 128 2.63 -6.94 19.51
C ASP A 128 1.62 -7.49 18.49
N LYS A 129 2.09 -8.00 17.35
CA LYS A 129 1.21 -8.68 16.38
C LYS A 129 0.59 -9.94 16.97
N LYS A 130 1.36 -10.76 17.69
CA LYS A 130 0.84 -11.96 18.37
C LYS A 130 -0.17 -11.60 19.45
N ASN A 131 0.14 -10.59 20.28
CA ASN A 131 -0.74 -10.12 21.35
C ASN A 131 -2.03 -9.51 20.79
N ASN A 132 -1.98 -8.73 19.70
CA ASN A 132 -3.17 -8.24 19.01
C ASN A 132 -3.97 -9.36 18.33
N LEU A 133 -3.30 -10.37 17.77
CA LEU A 133 -3.97 -11.53 17.19
C LEU A 133 -4.71 -12.34 18.25
N MET A 134 -4.14 -12.51 19.44
CA MET A 134 -4.82 -13.17 20.57
C MET A 134 -6.06 -12.39 21.00
N ARG A 135 -5.96 -11.06 21.18
CA ARG A 135 -7.10 -10.22 21.59
C ARG A 135 -8.28 -10.20 20.61
N LEU A 136 -8.02 -10.38 19.31
CA LEU A 136 -9.08 -10.46 18.29
C LEU A 136 -9.80 -11.82 18.29
N ASN A 137 -9.16 -12.86 18.84
CA ASN A 137 -9.74 -14.19 18.95
C ASN A 137 -10.58 -14.36 20.23
N ASP A 138 -10.42 -13.46 21.21
CA ASP A 138 -11.17 -13.47 22.48
C ASP A 138 -12.51 -12.70 22.41
N THR A 139 -12.80 -12.05 21.27
CA THR A 139 -14.07 -11.33 21.02
C THR A 139 -15.06 -12.12 20.15
N GLY A 140 -14.91 -13.44 20.07
CA GLY A 140 -15.77 -14.35 19.32
C GLY A 140 -16.84 -15.01 20.17
#